data_AF-A0A2Y9C8X8-F1
#
_entry.id   AF-A0A2Y9C8X8-F1
#
_cell.length_a   1.000
_cell.length_b   1.000
_cell.length_c   1.000
_cell.angle_alpha   90.00
_cell.angle_beta   90.00
_cell.angle_gamma   90.00
#
_symmetry.space_group_name_H-M   'P 1'
#
loop_
_entity.id
_entity.type
_entity.pdbx_description
1 polymer ?
#
loop_
_entity_poly.entity_id
_entity_poly.type
_entity_poly.pdbx_seq_one_letter_code
_entity_poly.pdbx_strand_id
1 'polypeptide(L)'
;MDQGPVRPLSGSIQMLNNIGLPGLLLIAVVVLVLFGRGKISSLMGEVGKGITAFKKGVSDGAKDDDEALADGTAARDVTPEAKEKDKV
;
A
#
# COMPACT_ATOMS: atom_id res chain seq x y z
N MET A 1 -10.82 -57.52 35.46
CA MET A 1 -11.66 -56.71 34.55
C MET A 1 -11.98 -55.42 35.27
N ASP A 2 -11.33 -54.32 34.91
CA ASP A 2 -11.93 -52.98 34.77
C ASP A 2 -10.82 -51.99 34.43
N GLN A 3 -10.65 -51.73 33.13
CA GLN A 3 -9.88 -50.59 32.64
C GLN A 3 -10.88 -49.81 31.78
N GLY A 4 -11.65 -48.94 32.44
CA GLY A 4 -12.60 -48.06 31.78
C GLY A 4 -11.90 -47.16 30.74
N PRO A 5 -12.66 -46.59 29.78
CA PRO A 5 -12.09 -45.80 28.69
C PRO A 5 -11.39 -44.56 29.24
N VAL A 6 -10.07 -44.52 29.03
CA VAL A 6 -9.24 -43.34 29.29
C VAL A 6 -9.71 -42.19 28.39
N ARG A 7 -10.33 -41.17 28.98
CA ARG A 7 -10.75 -39.97 28.26
C ARG A 7 -9.51 -39.25 27.74
N PRO A 8 -9.41 -38.90 26.44
CA PRO A 8 -8.33 -38.06 25.97
C PRO A 8 -8.51 -36.65 26.54
N LEU A 9 -7.44 -36.14 27.18
CA LEU A 9 -7.31 -34.74 27.56
C LEU A 9 -7.27 -33.88 26.28
N SER A 10 -8.45 -33.50 25.80
CA SER A 10 -8.60 -32.44 24.80
C SER A 10 -8.29 -31.10 25.45
N GLY A 11 -7.01 -30.76 25.50
CA GLY A 11 -6.57 -29.47 26.03
C GLY A 11 -5.11 -29.27 25.70
N SER A 12 -4.82 -28.63 24.56
CA SER A 12 -3.52 -27.96 24.27
C SER A 12 -3.40 -27.34 22.87
N ILE A 13 -4.41 -27.40 21.99
CA ILE A 13 -4.25 -26.88 20.61
C ILE A 13 -4.76 -25.43 20.44
N GLN A 14 -5.19 -24.78 21.54
CA GLN A 14 -5.64 -23.38 21.53
C GLN A 14 -4.64 -22.41 22.19
N MET A 15 -3.34 -22.73 22.15
CA MET A 15 -2.26 -21.83 22.63
C MET A 15 -1.35 -21.32 21.49
N LEU A 16 -1.45 -21.91 20.28
CA LEU A 16 -0.52 -21.64 19.18
C LEU A 16 -1.00 -20.57 18.19
N ASN A 17 -2.30 -20.25 18.20
CA ASN A 17 -2.90 -19.27 17.29
C ASN A 17 -2.49 -17.82 17.65
N ASN A 18 -1.96 -17.60 18.86
CA ASN A 18 -1.64 -16.26 19.37
C ASN A 18 -0.14 -15.88 19.24
N ILE A 19 0.65 -16.55 18.39
CA ILE A 19 2.09 -16.28 18.27
C ILE A 19 2.43 -15.43 17.03
N GLY A 20 1.72 -15.60 15.93
CA GLY A 20 2.06 -14.92 14.67
C GLY A 20 1.83 -13.41 14.71
N LEU A 21 0.59 -12.98 14.97
CA LEU A 21 0.23 -11.56 14.98
C LEU A 21 0.76 -10.81 16.22
N PRO A 22 0.70 -11.36 17.46
CA PRO A 22 1.19 -10.67 18.65
C PRO A 22 2.72 -10.56 18.69
N GLY A 23 3.44 -11.56 18.16
CA GLY A 23 4.89 -11.52 18.06
C GLY A 23 5.38 -10.40 17.13
N LEU A 24 4.73 -10.22 15.97
CA LEU A 24 5.05 -9.13 15.04
C LEU A 24 4.77 -7.75 15.65
N LEU A 25 3.70 -7.63 16.44
CA LEU A 25 3.35 -6.39 17.15
C LEU A 25 4.42 -6.03 18.19
N LEU A 26 4.92 -7.03 18.94
CA LEU A 26 5.99 -6.82 19.92
C LEU A 26 7.29 -6.35 19.26
N ILE A 27 7.66 -6.94 18.11
CA ILE A 27 8.82 -6.50 17.33
C ILE A 27 8.65 -5.05 16.84
N ALA A 28 7.46 -4.70 16.32
CA ALA A 28 7.17 -3.35 15.85
C ALA A 28 7.32 -2.29 16.96
N VAL A 29 6.88 -2.61 18.19
CA VAL A 29 7.03 -1.72 19.36
C VAL A 29 8.50 -1.56 19.75
N VAL A 30 9.28 -2.64 19.80
CA VAL A 30 10.71 -2.59 20.13
C VAL A 30 11.48 -1.72 19.12
N VAL A 31 11.21 -1.89 17.83
CA VAL A 31 11.80 -1.08 16.76
C VAL A 31 11.36 0.39 16.90
N LEU A 32 10.09 0.66 17.19
CA LEU A 32 9.60 2.02 17.41
C LEU A 32 10.28 2.72 18.60
N VAL A 33 10.60 1.98 19.67
CA VAL A 33 11.32 2.52 20.85
C VAL A 33 12.79 2.80 20.52
N LEU A 34 13.47 1.88 19.82
CA LEU A 34 14.89 2.02 19.45
C LEU A 34 15.12 3.14 18.43
N PHE A 35 14.25 3.24 17.42
CA PHE A 35 14.39 4.23 16.35
C PHE A 35 13.64 5.54 16.66
N GLY A 36 12.65 5.50 17.56
CA GLY A 36 11.79 6.62 17.93
C GLY A 36 10.75 6.97 16.86
N ARG A 37 9.57 7.48 17.29
CA ARG A 37 8.49 7.89 16.38
C ARG A 37 8.90 8.91 15.32
N GLY A 38 9.82 9.82 15.65
CA GLY A 38 10.21 10.92 14.76
C GLY A 38 11.02 10.46 13.54
N LYS A 39 11.95 9.52 13.71
CA LYS A 39 12.81 9.06 12.59
C LYS A 39 12.06 8.16 11.63
N ILE A 40 11.18 7.29 12.15
CA ILE A 40 10.36 6.39 11.33
C ILE A 40 9.36 7.17 10.47
N SER A 41 8.70 8.20 11.02
CA SER A 41 7.73 9.01 10.26
C SER A 41 8.38 9.79 9.11
N SER A 42 9.59 10.34 9.31
CA SER A 42 10.31 11.04 8.23
C SER A 42 10.69 10.07 7.10
N LEU A 43 11.27 8.92 7.46
CA LEU A 43 11.66 7.88 6.49
C LEU A 43 10.44 7.31 5.74
N MET A 44 9.34 7.03 6.44
CA MET A 44 8.12 6.57 5.78
C MET A 44 7.50 7.62 4.86
N GLY A 45 7.68 8.91 5.15
CA GLY A 45 7.25 9.99 4.25
C GLY A 45 8.04 10.01 2.95
N GLU A 46 9.37 9.86 3.01
CA GLU A 46 10.25 9.82 1.84
C GLU A 46 10.08 8.54 1.03
N VAL A 47 10.03 7.37 1.70
CA VAL A 47 9.78 6.07 1.09
C VAL A 47 8.36 6.01 0.49
N GLY A 48 7.37 6.56 1.19
CA GLY A 48 5.98 6.63 0.70
C GLY A 48 5.87 7.40 -0.61
N LYS A 49 6.53 8.56 -0.72
CA LYS A 49 6.60 9.32 -1.98
C LYS A 49 7.26 8.53 -3.11
N GLY A 50 8.35 7.80 -2.81
CA GLY A 50 9.03 6.93 -3.76
C GLY A 50 8.13 5.80 -4.27
N ILE A 51 7.42 5.12 -3.37
CA ILE A 51 6.46 4.06 -3.72
C ILE A 51 5.28 4.62 -4.52
N THR A 52 4.74 5.79 -4.16
CA THR A 52 3.66 6.44 -4.91
C THR A 52 4.10 6.84 -6.32
N ALA A 53 5.28 7.43 -6.47
CA ALA A 53 5.84 7.79 -7.78
C ALA A 53 6.12 6.56 -8.64
N PHE A 54 6.69 5.49 -8.04
CA PHE A 54 6.92 4.22 -8.72
C PHE A 54 5.60 3.59 -9.17
N LYS A 55 4.60 3.54 -8.28
CA LYS A 55 3.29 2.98 -8.62
C LYS A 55 2.59 3.79 -9.70
N LYS A 56 2.67 5.13 -9.68
CA LYS A 56 2.11 6.00 -10.72
C LYS A 56 2.84 5.80 -12.05
N GLY A 57 4.18 5.75 -12.06
CA GLY A 57 4.95 5.48 -13.28
C GLY A 57 4.68 4.11 -13.89
N VAL A 58 4.54 3.06 -13.06
CA VAL A 58 4.15 1.72 -13.53
C VAL A 58 2.70 1.69 -14.01
N SER A 59 1.81 2.42 -13.34
CA SER A 59 0.39 2.47 -13.72
C SER A 59 0.12 3.36 -14.93
N ASP A 60 0.94 4.38 -15.21
CA ASP A 60 0.93 5.14 -16.47
C ASP A 60 1.50 4.25 -17.58
N GLY A 61 2.68 3.65 -17.37
CA GLY A 61 3.28 2.76 -18.37
C GLY A 61 2.43 1.55 -18.74
N ALA A 62 1.58 1.05 -17.83
CA ALA A 62 0.61 0.00 -18.12
C ALA A 62 -0.73 0.52 -18.69
N LYS A 63 -1.01 1.82 -18.59
CA LYS A 63 -2.20 2.45 -19.18
C LYS A 63 -1.93 3.09 -20.53
N ASP A 64 -0.70 3.49 -20.85
CA ASP A 64 -0.34 3.97 -22.19
C ASP A 64 -0.59 2.91 -23.29
N ASP A 65 -0.67 1.63 -22.94
CA ASP A 65 -1.05 0.54 -23.87
C ASP A 65 -2.59 0.37 -24.04
N ASP A 66 -3.42 0.87 -23.12
CA ASP A 66 -4.88 0.66 -23.07
C ASP A 66 -5.72 1.97 -23.13
N GLU A 67 -5.15 3.13 -22.81
CA GLU A 67 -5.87 4.38 -22.49
C GLU A 67 -5.80 5.44 -23.61
N ALA A 68 -5.33 5.08 -24.81
CA ALA A 68 -5.47 5.91 -26.00
C ALA A 68 -6.94 6.13 -26.44
N LEU A 69 -7.92 5.51 -25.78
CA LEU A 69 -9.35 5.59 -26.12
C LEU A 69 -10.27 6.19 -25.04
N ALA A 70 -9.78 6.60 -23.86
CA ALA A 70 -10.68 6.88 -22.73
C ALA A 70 -10.37 8.12 -21.86
N ASP A 71 -9.68 9.16 -22.34
CA ASP A 71 -9.71 10.44 -21.63
C ASP A 71 -9.71 11.65 -22.57
N GLY A 72 -10.84 11.83 -23.25
CA GLY A 72 -11.25 13.13 -23.76
C GLY A 72 -12.11 13.85 -22.74
N THR A 73 -11.52 14.47 -21.70
CA THR A 73 -12.06 15.68 -21.03
C THR A 73 -11.28 16.09 -19.77
N ALA A 74 -10.14 16.77 -19.91
CA ALA A 74 -9.82 17.91 -19.03
C ALA A 74 -8.58 18.68 -19.51
N ALA A 75 -8.85 19.82 -20.14
CA ALA A 75 -8.07 21.05 -20.02
C ALA A 75 -6.57 20.98 -20.34
N ARG A 76 -6.23 21.10 -21.62
CA ARG A 76 -5.09 21.91 -22.05
C ARG A 76 -5.51 22.83 -23.18
N ASP A 77 -6.11 23.95 -22.78
CA ASP A 77 -6.27 25.13 -23.64
C ASP A 77 -4.88 25.71 -23.92
N VAL A 78 -4.40 25.51 -25.15
CA VAL A 78 -3.15 26.09 -25.67
C VAL A 78 -3.36 26.47 -27.14
N THR A 79 -4.33 27.35 -27.41
CA THR A 79 -4.38 28.03 -28.71
C THR A 79 -3.66 29.37 -28.60
N PRO A 80 -2.50 29.56 -29.25
CA PRO A 80 -1.95 30.90 -29.43
C PRO A 80 -2.86 31.69 -30.38
N GLU A 81 -3.37 32.84 -29.94
CA GLU A 81 -4.06 33.80 -30.80
C GLU A 81 -3.09 34.33 -31.88
N ALA A 82 -3.04 33.65 -33.01
CA ALA A 82 -2.35 34.09 -34.21
C ALA A 82 -3.37 34.55 -35.25
N LYS A 83 -3.57 35.88 -35.29
CA LYS A 83 -3.75 36.76 -36.45
C LYS A 83 -4.56 36.30 -37.69
N GLU A 84 -5.45 37.23 -38.06
CA GLU A 84 -5.78 37.67 -39.43
C GLU A 84 -6.85 36.86 -40.20
N LYS A 85 -8.00 37.48 -40.47
CA LYS A 85 -8.26 38.11 -41.79
C LYS A 85 -9.58 38.88 -41.84
N ASP A 86 -9.39 40.17 -42.04
CA ASP A 86 -10.22 41.11 -42.79
C ASP A 86 -11.01 40.45 -43.94
N LYS A 87 -12.31 40.78 -44.06
CA LYS A 87 -12.79 41.40 -45.30
C LYS A 87 -14.14 42.10 -45.14
N VAL A 88 -14.06 43.39 -45.42
CA VAL A 88 -15.07 44.33 -45.94
C VAL A 88 -16.06 43.76 -46.96
#